data_AF-K2J423-F1
#
_entry.id   AF-K2J423-F1
#
_cell.length_a   1.000
_cell.length_b   1.000
_cell.length_c   1.000
_cell.angle_alpha   90.00
_cell.angle_beta   90.00
_cell.angle_gamma   90.00
#
_symmetry.space_group_name_H-M   'P 1'
#
loop_
_entity.id
_entity.type
_entity.pdbx_description
1 polymer ?
#
loop_
_entity_poly.entity_id
_entity_poly.type
_entity_poly.pdbx_seq_one_letter_code
_entity_poly.pdbx_strand_id
1 'polypeptide(L)'
;MSRADTRKQEKAVQAALRRGGLPPERDFGLLFAHTSNLRRILGEGSNAARAQDAARHHLDALNRSLRQQAGAFSLECTKGCSYCCHNMVTASAPEIFLLARHFRKAAPAHLQKALEKLRAADEAGRDLDPRQRYLAHIGCGLLDENGLCTAYEARPNVCRTMVSASVTACRASFDGEPAQIPVPKTYGALRTAYSYTLLAALRAEGLDDRLYELNQALRTALETENAERRWLSGEDIFAGIRHERIDADSQPEAVLFLSVLAAGAEDGPLPANPWITR
;
A
#
# COMPACT_ATOMS: atom_id res chain seq x y z
N MET A 1 10.58 -34.14 -3.03
CA MET A 1 10.04 -33.74 -4.35
C MET A 1 11.17 -33.62 -5.35
N SER A 2 10.95 -33.91 -6.63
CA SER A 2 12.00 -33.71 -7.65
C SER A 2 12.16 -32.22 -8.00
N ARG A 3 13.30 -31.86 -8.62
CA ARG A 3 13.50 -30.50 -9.18
C ARG A 3 12.45 -30.14 -10.23
N ALA A 4 12.00 -31.13 -11.01
CA ALA A 4 10.98 -30.93 -12.03
C ALA A 4 9.61 -30.62 -11.43
N ASP A 5 9.24 -31.30 -10.34
CA ASP A 5 7.98 -31.07 -9.63
C ASP A 5 7.95 -29.67 -9.00
N THR A 6 9.07 -29.26 -8.38
CA THR A 6 9.22 -27.94 -7.76
C THR A 6 9.01 -26.83 -8.80
N ARG A 7 9.67 -26.93 -9.96
CA ARG A 7 9.51 -25.95 -11.05
C ARG A 7 8.08 -25.93 -11.63
N LYS A 8 7.42 -27.09 -11.69
CA LYS A 8 6.02 -27.19 -12.15
C LYS A 8 5.07 -26.50 -11.17
N GLN A 9 5.27 -26.71 -9.87
CA GLN A 9 4.49 -26.06 -8.81
C GLN A 9 4.69 -24.54 -8.83
N GLU A 10 5.95 -24.07 -8.90
CA GLU A 10 6.28 -22.66 -9.02
C GLU A 10 5.57 -22.00 -10.20
N LYS A 11 5.63 -22.62 -11.39
CA LYS A 11 4.91 -22.13 -12.59
C LYS A 11 3.40 -22.04 -12.38
N ALA A 12 2.80 -23.01 -11.68
CA ALA A 12 1.37 -23.02 -11.40
C ALA A 12 0.97 -21.89 -10.45
N VAL A 13 1.75 -21.67 -9.37
CA VAL A 13 1.55 -20.59 -8.41
C VAL A 13 1.68 -19.22 -9.09
N GLN A 14 2.72 -19.03 -9.91
CA GLN A 14 2.92 -17.81 -10.68
C GLN A 14 1.78 -17.56 -11.69
N ALA A 15 1.26 -18.61 -12.33
CA ALA A 15 0.09 -18.49 -13.20
C ALA A 15 -1.18 -18.12 -12.43
N ALA A 16 -1.39 -18.67 -11.23
CA ALA A 16 -2.50 -18.32 -10.36
C ALA A 16 -2.45 -16.84 -9.92
N LEU A 17 -1.30 -16.35 -9.47
CA LEU A 17 -1.10 -14.94 -9.09
C LEU A 17 -1.35 -13.98 -10.26
N ARG A 18 -0.93 -14.34 -11.48
CA ARG A 18 -1.20 -13.56 -12.70
C ARG A 18 -2.68 -13.50 -13.07
N ARG A 19 -3.45 -14.56 -12.79
CA ARG A 19 -4.89 -14.60 -13.07
C ARG A 19 -5.71 -13.87 -12.01
N GLY A 20 -5.48 -14.20 -10.74
CA GLY A 20 -6.38 -13.80 -9.64
C GLY A 20 -5.81 -12.81 -8.63
N GLY A 21 -4.49 -12.55 -8.64
CA GLY A 21 -3.84 -11.89 -7.51
C GLY A 21 -3.78 -12.80 -6.27
N LEU A 22 -3.59 -12.22 -5.09
CA LEU A 22 -3.70 -12.90 -3.80
C LEU A 22 -5.18 -13.12 -3.42
N PRO A 23 -5.56 -14.29 -2.90
CA PRO A 23 -6.89 -14.49 -2.30
C PRO A 23 -6.99 -13.79 -0.93
N PRO A 24 -8.20 -13.54 -0.41
CA PRO A 24 -8.39 -13.03 0.95
C PRO A 24 -8.00 -14.07 2.02
N GLU A 25 -8.05 -15.37 1.69
CA GLU A 25 -7.52 -16.43 2.52
C GLU A 25 -5.97 -16.43 2.53
N ARG A 26 -5.37 -16.89 3.63
CA ARG A 26 -3.91 -16.96 3.76
C ARG A 26 -3.34 -18.16 3.00
N ASP A 27 -3.14 -18.00 1.69
CA ASP A 27 -2.41 -18.96 0.85
C ASP A 27 -0.90 -18.62 0.86
N PHE A 28 -0.13 -19.36 1.64
CA PHE A 28 1.31 -19.11 1.78
C PHE A 28 2.11 -19.30 0.50
N GLY A 29 1.70 -20.20 -0.40
CA GLY A 29 2.38 -20.39 -1.68
C GLY A 29 2.28 -19.13 -2.54
N LEU A 30 1.08 -18.54 -2.62
CA LEU A 30 0.87 -17.27 -3.33
C LEU A 30 1.52 -16.08 -2.62
N LEU A 31 1.49 -16.03 -1.29
CA LEU A 31 2.16 -14.98 -0.51
C LEU A 31 3.68 -15.00 -0.71
N PHE A 32 4.31 -16.17 -0.67
CA PHE A 32 5.75 -16.33 -0.93
C PHE A 32 6.09 -15.96 -2.38
N ALA A 33 5.30 -16.43 -3.36
CA ALA A 33 5.54 -16.09 -4.76
C ALA A 33 5.41 -14.59 -5.04
N HIS A 34 4.42 -13.91 -4.45
CA HIS A 34 4.26 -12.47 -4.59
C HIS A 34 5.40 -11.70 -3.91
N THR A 35 5.79 -12.10 -2.70
CA THR A 35 6.95 -11.52 -1.99
C THR A 35 8.23 -11.70 -2.80
N SER A 36 8.48 -12.90 -3.35
CA SER A 36 9.64 -13.21 -4.20
C SER A 36 9.66 -12.35 -5.48
N ASN A 37 8.50 -12.16 -6.13
CA ASN A 37 8.40 -11.27 -7.29
C ASN A 37 8.75 -9.82 -6.95
N LEU A 38 8.27 -9.30 -5.81
CA LEU A 38 8.57 -7.95 -5.36
C LEU A 38 10.06 -7.79 -5.06
N ARG A 39 10.65 -8.75 -4.33
CA ARG A 39 12.09 -8.78 -4.05
C ARG A 39 12.94 -8.79 -5.31
N ARG A 40 12.59 -9.63 -6.28
CA ARG A 40 13.29 -9.67 -7.57
C ARG A 40 13.29 -8.29 -8.24
N ILE A 41 12.16 -7.60 -8.27
CA ILE A 41 12.07 -6.24 -8.85
C ILE A 41 12.92 -5.26 -8.02
N LEU A 42 12.74 -5.23 -6.70
CA LEU A 42 13.48 -4.34 -5.79
C LEU A 42 15.00 -4.59 -5.82
N GLY A 43 15.43 -5.82 -6.07
CA GLY A 43 16.83 -6.24 -6.17
C GLY A 43 17.50 -5.89 -7.51
N GLU A 44 16.77 -5.42 -8.53
CA GLU A 44 17.31 -5.03 -9.84
C GLU A 44 18.11 -3.71 -9.73
N GLY A 45 19.33 -3.76 -9.18
CA GLY A 45 20.16 -2.59 -8.86
C GLY A 45 20.52 -1.67 -10.04
N SER A 46 20.42 -2.15 -11.28
CA SER A 46 20.58 -1.33 -12.49
C SER A 46 19.35 -0.48 -12.82
N ASN A 47 18.19 -0.79 -12.24
CA ASN A 47 16.94 -0.07 -12.47
C ASN A 47 16.70 0.99 -11.39
N ALA A 48 16.91 2.27 -11.73
CA ALA A 48 16.66 3.39 -10.82
C ALA A 48 15.17 3.63 -10.50
N ALA A 49 14.25 2.95 -11.18
CA ALA A 49 12.80 3.00 -10.98
C ALA A 49 12.23 1.72 -10.31
N ARG A 50 13.11 0.87 -9.75
CA ARG A 50 12.70 -0.43 -9.21
C ARG A 50 11.69 -0.37 -8.07
N ALA A 51 11.67 0.69 -7.26
CA ALA A 51 10.70 0.82 -6.17
C ALA A 51 9.29 1.12 -6.71
N GLN A 52 9.16 2.11 -7.60
CA GLN A 52 7.87 2.41 -8.24
C GLN A 52 7.39 1.28 -9.17
N ASP A 53 8.29 0.47 -9.74
CA ASP A 53 7.95 -0.70 -10.55
C ASP A 53 7.46 -1.86 -9.68
N ALA A 54 8.08 -2.08 -8.51
CA ALA A 54 7.58 -3.00 -7.51
C ALA A 54 6.19 -2.60 -7.03
N ALA A 55 5.96 -1.31 -6.75
CA ALA A 55 4.64 -0.79 -6.38
C ALA A 55 3.60 -0.93 -7.51
N ARG A 56 3.99 -0.75 -8.78
CA ARG A 56 3.08 -1.00 -9.92
C ARG A 56 2.71 -2.48 -10.00
N HIS A 57 3.69 -3.39 -9.92
CA HIS A 57 3.43 -4.83 -9.91
C HIS A 57 2.50 -5.21 -8.75
N HIS A 58 2.78 -4.68 -7.57
CA HIS A 58 1.99 -4.87 -6.36
C HIS A 58 0.55 -4.42 -6.54
N LEU A 59 0.37 -3.22 -7.08
CA LEU A 59 -0.93 -2.62 -7.31
C LEU A 59 -1.76 -3.38 -8.35
N ASP A 60 -1.12 -3.81 -9.44
CA ASP A 60 -1.81 -4.56 -10.49
C ASP A 60 -2.30 -5.93 -9.95
N ALA A 61 -1.51 -6.56 -9.08
CA ALA A 61 -1.93 -7.77 -8.36
C ALA A 61 -3.13 -7.49 -7.45
N LEU A 62 -3.09 -6.42 -6.64
CA LEU A 62 -4.21 -6.04 -5.77
C LEU A 62 -5.49 -5.81 -6.58
N ASN A 63 -5.39 -5.13 -7.72
CA ASN A 63 -6.54 -4.92 -8.60
C ASN A 63 -7.13 -6.22 -9.14
N ARG A 64 -6.31 -7.24 -9.42
CA ARG A 64 -6.82 -8.58 -9.77
C ARG A 64 -7.56 -9.20 -8.59
N SER A 65 -6.99 -9.16 -7.38
CA SER A 65 -7.64 -9.66 -6.17
C SER A 65 -8.99 -9.01 -5.92
N LEU A 66 -9.06 -7.68 -6.00
CA LEU A 66 -10.30 -6.92 -5.78
C LEU A 66 -11.37 -7.25 -6.82
N ARG A 67 -10.98 -7.48 -8.09
CA ARG A 67 -11.92 -7.97 -9.12
C ARG A 67 -12.48 -9.34 -8.80
N GLN A 68 -11.72 -10.24 -8.15
CA GLN A 68 -12.24 -11.53 -7.70
C GLN A 68 -13.27 -11.39 -6.56
N GLN A 69 -13.28 -10.24 -5.86
CA GLN A 69 -14.25 -9.95 -4.80
C GLN A 69 -15.50 -9.21 -5.32
N ALA A 70 -15.56 -8.89 -6.62
CA ALA A 70 -16.69 -8.19 -7.19
C ALA A 70 -17.97 -9.02 -7.02
N GLY A 71 -19.03 -8.40 -6.49
CA GLY A 71 -20.32 -9.08 -6.25
C GLY A 71 -20.38 -9.92 -4.97
N ALA A 72 -19.28 -10.13 -4.25
CA ALA A 72 -19.29 -10.85 -2.97
C ALA A 72 -19.97 -10.04 -1.85
N PHE A 73 -20.00 -8.71 -1.97
CA PHE A 73 -20.61 -7.79 -1.02
C PHE A 73 -21.21 -6.58 -1.76
N SER A 74 -22.28 -6.01 -1.21
CA SER A 74 -22.83 -4.74 -1.69
C SER A 74 -22.03 -3.58 -1.10
N LEU A 75 -21.12 -3.02 -1.88
CA LEU A 75 -20.44 -1.78 -1.52
C LEU A 75 -21.34 -0.59 -1.86
N GLU A 76 -21.45 0.38 -0.96
CA GLU A 76 -22.09 1.67 -1.24
C GLU A 76 -21.08 2.74 -1.69
N CYS A 77 -19.81 2.35 -1.86
CA CYS A 77 -18.79 3.20 -2.45
C CYS A 77 -19.08 3.45 -3.93
N THR A 78 -19.30 4.71 -4.29
CA THR A 78 -19.49 5.14 -5.67
C THR A 78 -18.45 6.19 -6.07
N LYS A 79 -18.33 6.44 -7.38
CA LYS A 79 -17.49 7.54 -7.89
C LYS A 79 -17.96 8.86 -7.27
N GLY A 80 -17.04 9.59 -6.64
CA GLY A 80 -17.35 10.85 -5.94
C GLY A 80 -17.54 10.70 -4.42
N CYS A 81 -17.65 9.48 -3.89
CA CYS A 81 -17.61 9.26 -2.45
C CYS A 81 -16.19 9.52 -1.91
N SER A 82 -16.04 10.50 -1.02
CA SER A 82 -14.75 11.02 -0.56
C SER A 82 -14.58 11.01 0.97
N TYR A 83 -15.52 10.46 1.75
CA TYR A 83 -15.41 10.40 3.22
C TYR A 83 -14.08 9.80 3.67
N CYS A 84 -13.69 8.66 3.10
CA CYS A 84 -12.43 8.00 3.45
C CYS A 84 -11.18 8.83 3.10
N CYS A 85 -11.29 9.75 2.14
CA CYS A 85 -10.18 10.60 1.69
C CYS A 85 -9.82 11.73 2.67
N HIS A 86 -10.54 11.86 3.78
CA HIS A 86 -10.21 12.77 4.88
C HIS A 86 -9.49 12.07 6.03
N ASN A 87 -9.35 10.74 5.97
CA ASN A 87 -8.52 10.01 6.92
C ASN A 87 -7.05 10.36 6.71
N MET A 88 -6.29 10.34 7.80
CA MET A 88 -4.84 10.22 7.72
C MET A 88 -4.51 8.79 7.27
N VAL A 89 -3.84 8.66 6.13
CA VAL A 89 -3.45 7.34 5.60
C VAL A 89 -1.94 7.31 5.40
N THR A 90 -1.35 6.14 5.66
CA THR A 90 0.07 5.89 5.48
C THR A 90 0.32 4.99 4.26
N ALA A 91 1.45 5.17 3.58
CA ALA A 91 1.84 4.39 2.41
C ALA A 91 3.36 4.15 2.40
N SER A 92 3.78 3.03 1.80
CA SER A 92 5.20 2.71 1.67
C SER A 92 5.90 3.63 0.67
N ALA A 93 7.21 3.84 0.81
CA ALA A 93 8.01 4.63 -0.12
C ALA A 93 7.82 4.20 -1.61
N PRO A 94 7.83 2.90 -1.97
CA PRO A 94 7.44 2.43 -3.31
C PRO A 94 6.10 2.98 -3.83
N GLU A 95 5.05 2.95 -3.00
CA GLU A 95 3.72 3.46 -3.37
C GLU A 95 3.72 4.98 -3.54
N ILE A 96 4.48 5.70 -2.71
CA ILE A 96 4.70 7.15 -2.86
C ILE A 96 5.41 7.46 -4.18
N PHE A 97 6.44 6.71 -4.56
CA PHE A 97 7.13 6.92 -5.84
C PHE A 97 6.24 6.59 -7.04
N LEU A 98 5.36 5.59 -6.92
CA LEU A 98 4.36 5.30 -7.95
C LEU A 98 3.39 6.47 -8.16
N LEU A 99 2.93 7.10 -7.08
CA LEU A 99 2.12 8.33 -7.12
C LEU A 99 2.92 9.50 -7.70
N ALA A 100 4.17 9.68 -7.29
CA ALA A 100 5.03 10.74 -7.81
C ALA A 100 5.23 10.59 -9.33
N ARG A 101 5.42 9.36 -9.84
CA ARG A 101 5.47 9.07 -11.27
C ARG A 101 4.19 9.47 -11.99
N HIS A 102 3.02 9.23 -11.39
CA HIS A 102 1.74 9.62 -11.99
C HIS A 102 1.71 11.12 -12.28
N PHE A 103 2.08 11.95 -11.30
CA PHE A 103 2.08 13.41 -11.48
C PHE A 103 3.23 13.92 -12.35
N ARG A 104 4.42 13.32 -12.29
CA ARG A 104 5.55 13.68 -13.18
C ARG A 104 5.27 13.41 -14.66
N LYS A 105 4.38 12.46 -14.97
CA LYS A 105 3.91 12.18 -16.34
C LYS A 105 2.74 13.08 -16.78
N ALA A 106 2.14 13.82 -15.85
CA ALA A 106 1.04 14.73 -16.15
C ALA A 106 1.55 16.07 -16.70
N ALA A 107 0.63 16.91 -17.21
CA ALA A 107 0.96 18.26 -17.61
C ALA A 107 1.53 19.08 -16.42
N PRO A 108 2.51 19.98 -16.62
CA PRO A 108 3.11 20.76 -15.53
C PRO A 108 2.10 21.48 -14.63
N ALA A 109 1.02 22.02 -15.22
CA ALA A 109 -0.06 22.66 -14.46
C ALA A 109 -0.78 21.71 -13.49
N HIS A 110 -0.95 20.44 -13.86
CA HIS A 110 -1.57 19.44 -13.00
C HIS A 110 -0.65 19.06 -11.83
N LEU A 111 0.65 18.93 -12.09
CA LEU A 111 1.65 18.69 -11.04
C LEU A 111 1.70 19.86 -10.05
N GLN A 112 1.74 21.10 -10.56
CA GLN A 112 1.77 22.30 -9.73
C GLN A 112 0.52 22.42 -8.85
N LYS A 113 -0.66 22.21 -9.42
CA LYS A 113 -1.93 22.18 -8.67
C LYS A 113 -1.94 21.10 -7.60
N ALA A 114 -1.42 19.90 -7.90
CA ALA A 114 -1.31 18.84 -6.91
C ALA A 114 -0.37 19.22 -5.76
N LEU A 115 0.79 19.83 -6.04
CA LEU A 115 1.72 20.31 -5.03
C LEU A 115 1.10 21.37 -4.11
N GLU A 116 0.35 22.32 -4.66
CA GLU A 116 -0.36 23.34 -3.87
C GLU A 116 -1.36 22.71 -2.90
N LYS A 117 -2.17 21.76 -3.38
CA LYS A 117 -3.15 21.06 -2.54
C LYS A 117 -2.50 20.16 -1.49
N LEU A 118 -1.38 19.50 -1.84
CA LEU A 118 -0.60 18.70 -0.89
C LEU A 118 0.02 19.57 0.21
N ARG A 119 0.56 20.75 -0.13
CA ARG A 119 1.08 21.74 0.83
C ARG A 119 -0.03 22.22 1.77
N ALA A 120 -1.18 22.60 1.23
CA ALA A 120 -2.32 23.04 2.03
C ALA A 120 -2.84 21.93 2.98
N ALA A 121 -2.92 20.68 2.51
CA ALA A 121 -3.36 19.55 3.32
C ALA A 121 -2.36 19.19 4.43
N ASP A 122 -1.06 19.33 4.17
CA ASP A 122 0.03 19.17 5.13
C ASP A 122 -0.02 20.29 6.18
N GLU A 123 -0.01 21.56 5.77
CA GLU A 123 -0.07 22.73 6.67
C GLU A 123 -1.29 22.68 7.60
N ALA A 124 -2.48 22.35 7.06
CA ALA A 124 -3.69 22.30 7.86
C ALA A 124 -3.72 21.14 8.87
N GLY A 125 -2.98 20.05 8.62
CA GLY A 125 -3.15 18.79 9.34
C GLY A 125 -1.91 18.19 10.00
N ARG A 126 -0.73 18.78 9.83
CA ARG A 126 0.56 18.22 10.30
C ARG A 126 0.57 17.95 11.80
N ASP A 127 0.06 18.89 12.58
CA ASP A 127 0.08 18.85 14.04
C ASP A 127 -1.16 18.19 14.65
N LEU A 128 -2.09 17.73 13.81
CA LEU A 128 -3.29 17.02 14.25
C LEU A 128 -3.04 15.52 14.33
N ASP A 129 -3.65 14.86 15.31
CA ASP A 129 -3.76 13.41 15.31
C ASP A 129 -4.74 12.92 14.20
N PRO A 130 -4.74 11.62 13.86
CA PRO A 130 -5.62 11.09 12.82
C PRO A 130 -7.11 11.40 13.00
N ARG A 131 -7.62 11.38 14.24
CA ARG A 131 -9.03 11.66 14.54
C ARG A 131 -9.34 13.15 14.41
N GLN A 132 -8.48 14.00 14.96
CA GLN A 132 -8.60 15.45 14.84
C GLN A 132 -8.59 15.89 13.37
N ARG A 133 -7.65 15.37 12.57
CA ARG A 133 -7.58 15.64 11.14
C ARG A 133 -8.87 15.26 10.41
N TYR A 134 -9.39 14.07 10.72
CA TYR A 134 -10.62 13.56 10.11
C TYR A 134 -11.83 14.44 10.44
N LEU A 135 -11.98 14.83 11.72
CA LEU A 135 -13.08 15.69 12.20
C LEU A 135 -12.96 17.15 11.76
N ALA A 136 -11.74 17.61 11.44
CA ALA A 136 -11.49 18.91 10.84
C ALA A 136 -11.79 18.92 9.31
N HIS A 137 -12.25 17.79 8.75
CA HIS A 137 -12.58 17.63 7.34
C HIS A 137 -11.44 18.03 6.39
N ILE A 138 -10.20 17.77 6.79
CA ILE A 138 -9.04 18.10 5.96
C ILE A 138 -8.87 17.01 4.89
N GLY A 139 -9.23 17.34 3.66
CA GLY A 139 -9.14 16.44 2.52
C GLY A 139 -7.71 16.05 2.16
N CYS A 140 -7.55 14.86 1.58
CA CYS A 140 -6.34 14.46 0.87
C CYS A 140 -6.04 15.46 -0.26
N GLY A 141 -4.77 15.87 -0.41
CA GLY A 141 -4.34 16.81 -1.44
C GLY A 141 -4.56 16.31 -2.87
N LEU A 142 -4.92 15.04 -3.05
CA LEU A 142 -5.19 14.41 -4.34
C LEU A 142 -6.66 14.49 -4.78
N LEU A 143 -7.57 14.98 -3.93
CA LEU A 143 -8.95 15.24 -4.32
C LEU A 143 -9.00 16.45 -5.27
N ASP A 144 -9.83 16.40 -6.30
CA ASP A 144 -10.20 17.57 -7.10
C ASP A 144 -11.38 18.33 -6.46
N GLU A 145 -11.84 19.38 -7.12
CA GLU A 145 -12.94 20.23 -6.63
C GLU A 145 -14.29 19.49 -6.60
N ASN A 146 -14.41 18.35 -7.28
CA ASN A 146 -15.60 17.50 -7.31
C ASN A 146 -15.48 16.30 -6.35
N GLY A 147 -14.44 16.24 -5.52
CA GLY A 147 -14.18 15.13 -4.61
C GLY A 147 -13.69 13.84 -5.30
N LEU A 148 -13.22 13.93 -6.55
CA LEU A 148 -12.62 12.81 -7.27
C LEU A 148 -11.10 12.77 -7.03
N CYS A 149 -10.54 11.56 -6.94
CA CYS A 149 -9.09 11.42 -6.82
C CYS A 149 -8.41 11.59 -8.19
N THR A 150 -7.54 12.60 -8.29
CA THR A 150 -6.74 12.93 -9.48
C THR A 150 -5.66 11.88 -9.82
N ALA A 151 -5.40 10.95 -8.90
CA ALA A 151 -4.46 9.83 -9.06
C ALA A 151 -5.11 8.46 -8.82
N TYR A 152 -6.39 8.31 -9.20
CA TYR A 152 -7.17 7.09 -8.96
C TYR A 152 -6.43 5.80 -9.36
N GLU A 153 -5.79 5.80 -10.53
CA GLU A 153 -5.05 4.64 -11.08
C GLU A 153 -3.73 4.32 -10.36
N ALA A 154 -3.26 5.22 -9.50
CA ALA A 154 -2.06 5.06 -8.68
C ALA A 154 -2.38 5.02 -7.17
N ARG A 155 -3.66 4.88 -6.79
CA ARG A 155 -4.05 4.77 -5.37
C ARG A 155 -3.27 3.65 -4.64
N PRO A 156 -2.65 3.96 -3.49
CA PRO A 156 -2.00 2.98 -2.63
C PRO A 156 -2.94 1.87 -2.15
N ASN A 157 -2.36 0.79 -1.63
CA ASN A 157 -3.08 -0.37 -1.08
C ASN A 157 -4.17 0.06 -0.08
N VAL A 158 -3.82 0.92 0.89
CA VAL A 158 -4.77 1.40 1.91
C VAL A 158 -5.96 2.13 1.28
N CYS A 159 -5.73 2.98 0.27
CA CYS A 159 -6.76 3.74 -0.41
C CYS A 159 -7.69 2.88 -1.29
N ARG A 160 -7.20 1.74 -1.79
CA ARG A 160 -8.00 0.80 -2.61
C ARG A 160 -8.81 -0.18 -1.79
N THR A 161 -8.36 -0.48 -0.57
CA THR A 161 -8.98 -1.45 0.31
C THR A 161 -9.88 -0.82 1.37
N MET A 162 -9.77 0.50 1.58
CA MET A 162 -10.66 1.28 2.45
C MET A 162 -12.01 1.54 1.77
N VAL A 163 -12.92 0.58 1.92
CA VAL A 163 -14.29 0.60 1.37
C VAL A 163 -15.31 0.36 2.49
N SER A 164 -16.58 0.68 2.22
CA SER A 164 -17.69 0.49 3.15
C SER A 164 -18.92 -0.06 2.46
N ALA A 165 -19.67 -0.89 3.18
CA ALA A 165 -21.00 -1.33 2.82
C ALA A 165 -22.11 -0.35 3.26
N SER A 166 -21.76 0.80 3.85
CA SER A 166 -22.73 1.82 4.27
C SER A 166 -22.16 3.24 4.11
N VAL A 167 -22.72 4.02 3.20
CA VAL A 167 -22.41 5.45 3.04
C VAL A 167 -22.99 6.25 4.20
N THR A 168 -24.12 5.82 4.76
CA THR A 168 -24.73 6.45 5.94
C THR A 168 -23.80 6.36 7.15
N ALA A 169 -23.20 5.20 7.42
CA ALA A 169 -22.22 5.06 8.50
C ALA A 169 -20.95 5.89 8.25
N CYS A 170 -20.49 5.97 7.00
CA CYS A 170 -19.37 6.83 6.63
C CYS A 170 -19.67 8.31 6.90
N ARG A 171 -20.86 8.78 6.49
CA ARG A 171 -21.31 10.16 6.73
C ARG A 171 -21.43 10.46 8.22
N ALA A 172 -22.13 9.62 8.98
CA ALA A 172 -22.25 9.77 10.43
C ALA A 172 -20.87 9.88 11.10
N SER A 173 -19.94 8.98 10.74
CA SER A 173 -18.56 9.06 11.24
C SER A 173 -17.87 10.37 10.85
N PHE A 174 -18.03 10.82 9.60
CA PHE A 174 -17.46 12.07 9.10
C PHE A 174 -18.02 13.31 9.81
N ASP A 175 -19.29 13.29 10.17
CA ASP A 175 -19.96 14.35 10.93
C ASP A 175 -19.64 14.29 12.44
N GLY A 176 -18.78 13.34 12.86
CA GLY A 176 -18.27 13.21 14.23
C GLY A 176 -19.06 12.28 15.14
N GLU A 177 -20.07 11.60 14.60
CA GLU A 177 -20.87 10.64 15.35
C GLU A 177 -20.10 9.33 15.60
N PRO A 178 -20.37 8.64 16.72
CA PRO A 178 -19.82 7.31 16.96
C PRO A 178 -20.51 6.29 16.03
N ALA A 179 -19.97 6.13 14.82
CA ALA A 179 -20.45 5.16 13.84
C ALA A 179 -19.42 4.05 13.60
N GLN A 180 -19.88 2.80 13.55
CA GLN A 180 -19.07 1.68 13.10
C GLN A 180 -19.18 1.56 11.57
N ILE A 181 -18.07 1.78 10.88
CA ILE A 181 -18.02 1.66 9.42
C ILE A 181 -17.95 0.17 9.04
N PRO A 182 -18.95 -0.38 8.31
CA PRO A 182 -18.94 -1.78 7.93
C PRO A 182 -17.98 -2.02 6.75
N VAL A 183 -16.74 -2.39 7.07
CA VAL A 183 -15.73 -2.79 6.09
C VAL A 183 -15.84 -4.30 5.83
N PRO A 184 -16.02 -4.76 4.58
CA PRO A 184 -16.01 -6.19 4.29
C PRO A 184 -14.70 -6.86 4.71
N LYS A 185 -14.80 -7.99 5.42
CA LYS A 185 -13.64 -8.69 6.00
C LYS A 185 -12.58 -9.06 4.94
N THR A 186 -13.01 -9.42 3.73
CA THR A 186 -12.09 -9.79 2.64
C THR A 186 -11.21 -8.62 2.19
N TYR A 187 -11.74 -7.39 2.18
CA TYR A 187 -10.95 -6.20 1.86
C TYR A 187 -9.91 -5.91 2.95
N GLY A 188 -10.27 -6.09 4.21
CA GLY A 188 -9.33 -6.01 5.33
C GLY A 188 -8.22 -7.07 5.25
N ALA A 189 -8.58 -8.32 4.91
CA ALA A 189 -7.63 -9.40 4.73
C ALA A 189 -6.67 -9.16 3.55
N LEU A 190 -7.19 -8.70 2.41
CA LEU A 190 -6.38 -8.31 1.26
C LEU A 190 -5.44 -7.15 1.61
N ARG A 191 -5.93 -6.10 2.30
CA ARG A 191 -5.08 -5.00 2.76
C ARG A 191 -3.88 -5.52 3.53
N THR A 192 -4.10 -6.39 4.52
CA THR A 192 -3.03 -6.99 5.32
C THR A 192 -2.08 -7.84 4.48
N ALA A 193 -2.61 -8.72 3.61
CA ALA A 193 -1.78 -9.58 2.75
C ALA A 193 -0.86 -8.76 1.83
N TYR A 194 -1.39 -7.72 1.19
CA TYR A 194 -0.63 -6.84 0.32
C TYR A 194 0.38 -5.98 1.13
N SER A 195 -0.02 -5.38 2.24
CA SER A 195 0.93 -4.65 3.10
C SER A 195 2.09 -5.55 3.55
N TYR A 196 1.80 -6.76 4.04
CA TYR A 196 2.85 -7.64 4.58
C TYR A 196 3.79 -8.18 3.52
N THR A 197 3.30 -8.54 2.33
CA THR A 197 4.17 -9.01 1.24
C THR A 197 5.11 -7.92 0.73
N LEU A 198 4.65 -6.66 0.66
CA LEU A 198 5.52 -5.55 0.28
C LEU A 198 6.54 -5.21 1.38
N LEU A 199 6.11 -5.13 2.64
CA LEU A 199 7.00 -4.84 3.76
C LEU A 199 8.04 -5.94 3.98
N ALA A 200 7.66 -7.21 3.83
CA ALA A 200 8.60 -8.34 3.91
C ALA A 200 9.64 -8.26 2.78
N ALA A 201 9.23 -7.91 1.56
CA ALA A 201 10.15 -7.72 0.45
C ALA A 201 11.11 -6.55 0.68
N LEU A 202 10.62 -5.41 1.18
CA LEU A 202 11.45 -4.25 1.53
C LEU A 202 12.52 -4.60 2.57
N ARG A 203 12.12 -5.25 3.68
CA ARG A 203 13.05 -5.69 4.72
C ARG A 203 14.12 -6.64 4.20
N ALA A 204 13.71 -7.61 3.40
CA ALA A 204 14.61 -8.62 2.86
C ALA A 204 15.66 -8.02 1.90
N GLU A 205 15.31 -6.92 1.23
CA GLU A 205 16.25 -6.18 0.37
C GLU A 205 17.00 -5.06 1.12
N GLY A 206 16.88 -4.99 2.46
CA GLY A 206 17.54 -3.96 3.28
C GLY A 206 17.02 -2.54 3.01
N LEU A 207 15.83 -2.42 2.44
CA LEU A 207 15.19 -1.14 2.14
C LEU A 207 14.27 -0.71 3.30
N ASP A 208 14.03 0.59 3.37
CA ASP A 208 13.16 1.18 4.37
C ASP A 208 11.70 0.69 4.22
N ASP A 209 11.16 0.18 5.33
CA ASP A 209 9.84 -0.43 5.43
C ASP A 209 8.85 0.42 6.26
N ARG A 210 9.17 1.69 6.52
CA ARG A 210 8.23 2.64 7.13
C ARG A 210 7.04 2.93 6.20
N LEU A 211 5.87 3.15 6.81
CA LEU A 211 4.66 3.63 6.15
C LEU A 211 4.46 5.10 6.48
N TYR A 212 4.58 5.98 5.49
CA TYR A 212 4.60 7.43 5.68
C TYR A 212 3.24 8.07 5.44
N GLU A 213 2.92 9.14 6.18
CA GLU A 213 1.75 9.96 5.89
C GLU A 213 1.76 10.43 4.44
N LEU A 214 0.67 10.13 3.73
CA LEU A 214 0.59 10.19 2.28
C LEU A 214 0.86 11.58 1.71
N ASN A 215 0.27 12.63 2.30
CA ASN A 215 0.36 13.98 1.75
C ASN A 215 1.79 14.53 1.91
N GLN A 216 2.38 14.38 3.10
CA GLN A 216 3.74 14.80 3.43
C GLN A 216 4.77 14.07 2.57
N ALA A 217 4.66 12.74 2.47
CA ALA A 217 5.61 11.93 1.71
C ALA A 217 5.52 12.21 0.22
N LEU A 218 4.31 12.33 -0.34
CA LEU A 218 4.16 12.63 -1.75
C LEU A 218 4.64 14.03 -2.10
N ARG A 219 4.34 15.04 -1.28
CA ARG A 219 4.90 16.39 -1.44
C ARG A 219 6.42 16.34 -1.48
N THR A 220 7.03 15.70 -0.49
CA THR A 220 8.49 15.57 -0.37
C THR A 220 9.08 14.84 -1.58
N ALA A 221 8.47 13.75 -2.02
CA ALA A 221 8.94 13.00 -3.19
C ALA A 221 8.83 13.79 -4.50
N LEU A 222 7.83 14.66 -4.64
CA LEU A 222 7.65 15.52 -5.82
C LEU A 222 8.61 16.71 -5.83
N GLU A 223 8.90 17.30 -4.67
CA GLU A 223 9.83 18.43 -4.51
C GLU A 223 11.31 18.00 -4.50
N THR A 224 11.58 16.72 -4.22
CA THR A 224 12.93 16.17 -4.21
C THR A 224 13.31 15.68 -5.61
N GLU A 225 14.34 16.29 -6.19
CA GLU A 225 14.93 15.81 -7.43
C GLU A 225 15.53 14.41 -7.23
N ASN A 226 15.28 13.50 -8.18
CA ASN A 226 15.78 12.12 -8.13
C ASN A 226 15.41 11.37 -6.84
N ALA A 227 14.28 11.71 -6.20
CA ALA A 227 13.84 11.19 -4.91
C ALA A 227 14.01 9.67 -4.75
N GLU A 228 13.49 8.88 -5.69
CA GLU A 228 13.59 7.42 -5.62
C GLU A 228 15.03 6.92 -5.66
N ARG A 229 15.89 7.51 -6.51
CA ARG A 229 17.31 7.14 -6.59
C ARG A 229 18.04 7.42 -5.28
N ARG A 230 17.78 8.59 -4.69
CA ARG A 230 18.35 8.99 -3.39
C ARG A 230 17.92 8.04 -2.28
N TRP A 231 16.62 7.75 -2.20
CA TRP A 231 16.09 6.75 -1.27
C TRP A 231 16.68 5.35 -1.47
N LEU A 232 16.80 4.89 -2.73
CA LEU A 232 17.42 3.60 -3.07
C LEU A 232 18.92 3.53 -2.73
N SER A 233 19.58 4.68 -2.56
CA SER A 233 20.98 4.76 -2.11
C SER A 233 21.14 4.78 -0.58
N GLY A 234 20.02 4.70 0.16
CA GLY A 234 20.00 4.70 1.63
C GLY A 234 19.79 6.08 2.26
N GLU A 235 19.55 7.13 1.45
CA GLU A 235 19.24 8.45 1.99
C GLU A 235 17.82 8.50 2.57
N ASP A 236 17.67 8.98 3.80
CA ASP A 236 16.35 9.20 4.43
C ASP A 236 15.71 10.50 3.91
N ILE A 237 15.25 10.50 2.66
CA ILE A 237 14.58 11.65 2.05
C ILE A 237 13.25 12.02 2.75
N PHE A 238 12.72 11.12 3.58
CA PHE A 238 11.47 11.30 4.32
C PHE A 238 11.71 11.59 5.81
N ALA A 239 12.93 12.00 6.17
CA ALA A 239 13.26 12.42 7.52
C ALA A 239 12.27 13.48 8.04
N GLY A 240 11.75 13.27 9.25
CA GLY A 240 10.79 14.17 9.90
C GLY A 240 9.33 14.02 9.46
N ILE A 241 9.03 13.13 8.49
CA ILE A 241 7.64 12.84 8.10
C ILE A 241 7.02 11.88 9.11
N ARG A 242 5.75 12.13 9.48
CA ARG A 242 4.96 11.22 10.31
C ARG A 242 4.88 9.85 9.63
N HIS A 243 5.22 8.80 10.37
CA HIS A 243 5.20 7.44 9.85
C HIS A 243 4.84 6.42 10.93
N GLU A 244 4.49 5.23 10.46
CA GLU A 244 4.30 4.03 11.25
C GLU A 244 5.34 2.99 10.82
N ARG A 245 5.70 2.10 11.74
CA ARG A 245 6.54 0.94 11.45
C ARG A 245 6.00 -0.27 12.20
N ILE A 246 6.09 -1.44 11.58
CA ILE A 246 5.87 -2.70 12.30
C ILE A 246 7.16 -3.01 13.06
N ASP A 247 7.14 -3.00 14.39
CA ASP A 247 8.33 -3.32 15.19
C ASP A 247 8.05 -4.48 16.17
N ALA A 248 9.13 -5.08 16.68
CA ALA A 248 9.03 -6.29 17.50
C ALA A 248 8.46 -5.99 18.89
N ASP A 249 8.66 -4.78 19.39
CA ASP A 249 8.25 -4.37 20.73
C ASP A 249 6.73 -4.19 20.80
N SER A 250 6.12 -3.63 19.75
CA SER A 250 4.67 -3.41 19.68
C SER A 250 3.92 -4.54 18.97
N GLN A 251 4.54 -5.20 17.98
CA GLN A 251 3.86 -6.11 17.06
C GLN A 251 4.70 -7.38 16.74
N PRO A 252 5.08 -8.17 17.76
CA PRO A 252 5.98 -9.31 17.59
C PRO A 252 5.45 -10.36 16.60
N GLU A 253 4.14 -10.65 16.60
CA GLU A 253 3.54 -11.60 15.66
C GLU A 253 3.61 -11.11 14.21
N ALA A 254 3.42 -9.82 13.97
CA ALA A 254 3.51 -9.24 12.63
C ALA A 254 4.96 -9.32 12.12
N VAL A 255 5.94 -9.02 12.97
CA VAL A 255 7.37 -9.15 12.64
C VAL A 255 7.74 -10.59 12.31
N LEU A 256 7.25 -11.56 13.09
CA LEU A 256 7.43 -12.98 12.79
C LEU A 256 6.81 -13.34 11.45
N PHE A 257 5.60 -12.84 11.16
CA PHE A 257 4.94 -13.09 9.87
C PHE A 257 5.74 -12.55 8.69
N LEU A 258 6.26 -11.32 8.79
CA LEU A 258 7.14 -10.73 7.76
C LEU A 258 8.40 -11.56 7.56
N SER A 259 8.98 -12.11 8.64
CA SER A 259 10.15 -12.98 8.58
C SER A 259 9.85 -14.32 7.90
N VAL A 260 8.67 -14.91 8.16
CA VAL A 260 8.18 -16.11 7.47
C VAL A 260 8.02 -15.85 5.97
N LEU A 261 7.42 -14.70 5.60
CA LEU A 261 7.27 -14.32 4.20
C LEU A 261 8.62 -14.14 3.49
N ALA A 262 9.56 -13.45 4.12
CA ALA A 262 10.89 -13.23 3.57
C ALA A 262 11.65 -14.55 3.37
N ALA A 263 11.65 -15.44 4.37
CA ALA A 263 12.31 -16.75 4.29
C ALA A 263 11.66 -17.66 3.24
N GLY A 264 10.32 -17.69 3.20
CA GLY A 264 9.60 -18.49 2.21
C GLY A 264 9.78 -17.99 0.78
N ALA A 265 10.00 -16.70 0.57
CA ALA A 265 10.30 -16.11 -0.74
C ALA A 265 11.67 -16.52 -1.31
N GLU A 266 12.59 -17.01 -0.46
CA GLU A 266 13.92 -17.54 -0.85
C GLU A 266 13.96 -19.06 -0.95
N ASP A 267 12.81 -19.74 -0.77
CA ASP A 267 12.77 -21.19 -0.53
C ASP A 267 13.66 -21.62 0.65
N GLY A 268 13.87 -20.72 1.63
CA GLY A 268 14.70 -20.91 2.80
C GLY A 268 13.99 -21.63 3.96
N PRO A 269 14.72 -21.99 5.03
CA PRO A 269 14.11 -22.52 6.23
C PRO A 269 13.23 -21.46 6.91
N LEU A 270 11.97 -21.80 7.16
CA LEU A 270 11.03 -20.91 7.82
C LEU A 270 11.35 -20.82 9.32
N PRO A 271 11.27 -19.64 9.95
CA PRO A 271 11.35 -19.54 11.41
C PRO A 271 10.18 -20.31 12.04
N ALA A 272 10.36 -20.77 13.28
CA ALA A 272 9.30 -21.43 14.04
C ALA A 272 8.07 -20.50 14.12
N ASN A 273 6.93 -20.97 13.62
CA ASN A 273 5.74 -20.14 13.47
C ASN A 273 4.46 -20.96 13.64
N PRO A 274 3.34 -20.32 14.02
CA PRO A 274 2.08 -21.02 14.29
C PRO A 274 1.21 -21.26 13.05
N TRP A 275 1.62 -20.80 11.86
CA TRP A 275 0.74 -20.79 10.68
C TRP A 275 1.03 -21.91 9.67
N ILE A 276 2.28 -22.37 9.60
CA ILE A 276 2.71 -23.43 8.69
C ILE A 276 3.28 -24.56 9.54
N THR A 277 2.50 -25.63 9.73
CA THR A 277 2.98 -26.88 10.30
C THR A 277 3.78 -27.63 9.23
N ARG A 278 5.06 -27.89 9.50
CA ARG A 278 5.87 -28.81 8.70
C ARG A 278 5.52 -30.25 9.05
#